data_AF-A0A1B1AJX1-F1
#
_entry.id   AF-A0A1B1AJX1-F1
#
_cell.length_a   1.000
_cell.length_b   1.000
_cell.length_c   1.000
_cell.angle_alpha   90.00
_cell.angle_beta   90.00
_cell.angle_gamma   90.00
#
_symmetry.space_group_name_H-M   'P 1'
#
loop_
_entity.id
_entity.type
_entity.pdbx_description
1 polymer ?
#
loop_
_entity_poly.entity_id
_entity_poly.type
_entity_poly.pdbx_seq_one_letter_code
_entity_poly.pdbx_strand_id
1 'polypeptide(L)'
;MRKAIMACLLGVAAIYGVMITNQALALQRGGLQQPGGGLQQQQAGGQQQGKEKSRPPPPPIPRCPDLGVGTVAFVTEVPGEAPLGPNEIAVSWQVRNDGNTPFVAPTVADTSVALEYTTPAGAQRIAIAPAITTLNEEGRVSLAYNHNVRGVVRGVIPAEAAGRRLRLRLVYASEGSRSGIPDCNELNNIAPIPRLPAVTPVSVPAPSGQR
;
A
#
# COMPACT_ATOMS: atom_id res chain seq x y z
N MET A 1 -40.67 44.21 -7.53
CA MET A 1 -41.20 42.82 -7.50
C MET A 1 -40.77 42.09 -8.75
N ARG A 2 -40.13 40.93 -8.58
CA ARG A 2 -40.02 39.74 -9.47
C ARG A 2 -38.60 39.18 -9.46
N LYS A 3 -38.52 38.04 -8.77
CA LYS A 3 -37.41 37.10 -8.62
C LYS A 3 -37.33 36.21 -9.87
N ALA A 4 -36.14 35.76 -10.23
CA ALA A 4 -35.88 34.55 -11.02
C ALA A 4 -34.50 34.04 -10.53
N ILE A 5 -34.39 32.98 -9.70
CA ILE A 5 -34.57 31.54 -9.95
C ILE A 5 -33.67 31.08 -11.11
N MET A 6 -32.46 30.58 -10.81
CA MET A 6 -32.11 29.17 -10.52
C MET A 6 -31.86 28.38 -11.81
N ALA A 7 -30.60 27.98 -12.02
CA ALA A 7 -30.25 26.87 -12.90
C ALA A 7 -29.14 26.07 -12.22
N CYS A 8 -29.52 24.89 -11.74
CA CYS A 8 -28.66 23.85 -11.20
C CYS A 8 -27.64 23.39 -12.25
N LEU A 9 -26.38 23.24 -11.83
CA LEU A 9 -25.43 22.34 -12.47
C LEU A 9 -25.06 21.27 -11.45
N LEU A 10 -25.87 20.21 -11.43
CA LEU A 10 -25.52 18.92 -10.86
C LEU A 10 -24.74 18.15 -11.94
N GLY A 11 -23.42 18.17 -11.83
CA GLY A 11 -22.51 17.33 -12.59
C GLY A 11 -22.25 16.03 -11.86
N VAL A 12 -22.83 14.94 -12.36
CA VAL A 12 -22.68 13.56 -11.92
C VAL A 12 -21.23 13.09 -12.10
N ALA A 13 -20.60 12.60 -11.03
CA ALA A 13 -19.45 11.70 -11.13
C ALA A 13 -19.84 10.36 -10.50
N ALA A 14 -20.30 9.45 -11.34
CA ALA A 14 -20.50 8.05 -11.00
C ALA A 14 -19.12 7.39 -10.83
N ILE A 15 -18.70 7.17 -9.59
CA ILE A 15 -17.55 6.32 -9.29
C ILE A 15 -18.07 4.88 -9.31
N TYR A 16 -17.87 4.20 -10.43
CA TYR A 16 -18.11 2.76 -10.53
C TYR A 16 -17.14 2.03 -9.61
N GLY A 17 -17.71 1.24 -8.71
CA GLY A 17 -16.98 0.36 -7.80
C GLY A 17 -16.30 -0.76 -8.56
N VAL A 18 -15.02 -0.97 -8.27
CA VAL A 18 -14.34 -2.23 -8.53
C VAL A 18 -14.34 -3.01 -7.23
N MET A 19 -15.28 -3.95 -7.09
CA MET A 19 -15.21 -4.99 -6.08
C MET A 19 -14.18 -6.03 -6.52
N ILE A 20 -13.00 -6.01 -5.89
CA ILE A 20 -12.10 -7.18 -5.92
C ILE A 20 -12.52 -8.07 -4.75
N THR A 21 -13.29 -9.13 -5.06
CA THR A 21 -13.62 -10.18 -4.10
C THR A 21 -12.43 -11.14 -3.99
N ASN A 22 -11.66 -11.03 -2.90
CA ASN A 22 -10.76 -12.11 -2.51
C ASN A 22 -11.55 -13.12 -1.66
N GLN A 23 -12.07 -14.16 -2.31
CA GLN A 23 -12.47 -15.37 -1.61
C GLN A 23 -11.21 -16.10 -1.14
N ALA A 24 -11.08 -16.30 0.17
CA ALA A 24 -10.18 -17.29 0.72
C ALA A 24 -10.99 -18.24 1.60
N LEU A 25 -11.48 -19.32 0.98
CA LEU A 25 -12.04 -20.46 1.67
C LEU A 25 -10.91 -21.46 1.95
N ALA A 26 -10.82 -21.85 3.23
CA ALA A 26 -10.33 -23.13 3.76
C ALA A 26 -8.90 -23.60 3.46
N LEU A 27 -8.13 -23.88 4.53
CA LEU A 27 -7.78 -25.27 4.85
C LEU A 27 -7.25 -25.42 6.29
N GLN A 28 -8.11 -26.06 7.06
CA GLN A 28 -7.90 -26.86 8.26
C GLN A 28 -6.64 -27.76 8.18
N ARG A 29 -5.72 -27.63 9.15
CA ARG A 29 -4.73 -28.64 9.53
C ARG A 29 -4.57 -28.50 11.05
N GLY A 30 -5.15 -29.36 11.88
CA GLY A 30 -5.06 -30.82 11.81
C GLY A 30 -3.70 -31.21 12.35
N GLY A 31 -3.65 -31.52 13.65
CA GLY A 31 -2.42 -31.68 14.42
C GLY A 31 -1.49 -32.79 13.95
N LEU A 32 -0.24 -32.69 14.41
CA LEU A 32 0.69 -33.79 14.50
C LEU A 32 1.33 -33.76 15.89
N GLN A 33 1.00 -34.80 16.65
CA GLN A 33 1.73 -35.27 17.81
C GLN A 33 3.21 -35.46 17.45
N GLN A 34 4.09 -35.03 18.35
CA GLN A 34 5.45 -35.57 18.44
C GLN A 34 5.56 -36.43 19.71
N PRO A 35 5.97 -37.71 19.59
CA PRO A 35 6.28 -38.55 20.74
C PRO A 35 7.79 -38.51 21.05
N GLY A 36 8.14 -38.62 22.33
CA GLY A 36 9.35 -39.32 22.76
C GLY A 36 10.49 -38.49 23.40
N GLY A 37 10.82 -38.86 24.64
CA GLY A 37 12.08 -38.53 25.34
C GLY A 37 11.88 -37.51 26.47
N GLY A 38 11.68 -37.85 27.74
CA GLY A 38 12.12 -39.05 28.45
C GLY A 38 13.53 -38.86 29.02
N LEU A 39 13.73 -37.90 29.93
CA LEU A 39 14.74 -37.99 30.99
C LEU A 39 14.17 -37.42 32.29
N GLN A 40 13.98 -38.33 33.24
CA GLN A 40 13.77 -38.04 34.65
C GLN A 40 15.00 -37.32 35.21
N GLN A 41 14.79 -36.23 35.93
CA GLN A 41 15.63 -35.93 37.07
C GLN A 41 14.76 -35.45 38.22
N GLN A 42 14.52 -36.41 39.11
CA GLN A 42 13.96 -36.25 40.43
C GLN A 42 15.11 -35.71 41.31
N GLN A 43 15.01 -34.46 41.75
CA GLN A 43 15.74 -33.94 42.91
C GLN A 43 14.74 -33.11 43.71
N ALA A 44 14.16 -33.71 44.74
CA ALA A 44 14.68 -33.70 46.11
C ALA A 44 14.57 -32.30 46.70
N GLY A 45 13.60 -32.17 47.61
CA GLY A 45 13.22 -30.94 48.26
C GLY A 45 14.38 -30.22 48.92
N GLY A 46 14.43 -28.91 48.66
CA GLY A 46 15.05 -27.93 49.53
C GLY A 46 14.05 -26.79 49.69
N GLN A 47 13.57 -26.58 50.91
CA GLN A 47 12.92 -25.32 51.29
C GLN A 47 13.96 -24.20 51.18
N GLN A 48 14.09 -23.61 49.99
CA GLN A 48 14.72 -22.31 49.84
C GLN A 48 13.61 -21.26 49.85
N GLN A 49 13.38 -20.67 51.01
CA GLN A 49 12.78 -19.34 51.13
C GLN A 49 13.79 -18.30 50.58
N GLY A 50 14.10 -18.41 49.28
CA GLY A 50 14.69 -17.32 48.52
C GLY A 50 13.54 -16.44 48.07
N LYS A 51 13.54 -15.16 48.48
CA LYS A 51 12.73 -14.14 47.82
C LYS A 51 13.17 -14.08 46.36
N GLU A 52 12.57 -14.91 45.49
CA GLU A 52 12.60 -14.68 44.06
C GLU A 52 12.04 -13.27 43.87
N LYS A 53 12.94 -12.31 43.63
CA LYS A 53 12.56 -11.02 43.07
C LYS A 53 12.02 -11.35 41.70
N SER A 54 10.71 -11.63 41.67
CA SER A 54 9.92 -11.86 40.48
C SER A 54 10.31 -10.81 39.45
N ARG A 55 10.97 -11.26 38.37
CA ARG A 55 11.31 -10.39 37.26
C ARG A 55 10.02 -9.70 36.83
N PRO A 56 9.98 -8.36 36.76
CA PRO A 56 8.77 -7.67 36.33
C PRO A 56 8.34 -8.24 34.96
N PRO A 57 7.02 -8.35 34.71
CA PRO A 57 6.54 -8.83 33.44
C PRO A 57 7.17 -8.01 32.30
N PRO A 58 7.50 -8.65 31.17
CA PRO A 58 8.01 -7.91 30.03
C PRO A 58 7.02 -6.80 29.65
N PRO A 59 7.52 -5.66 29.18
CA PRO A 59 6.64 -4.58 28.73
C PRO A 59 5.70 -5.09 27.63
N PRO A 60 4.45 -4.60 27.56
CA PRO A 60 3.54 -4.94 26.48
C PRO A 60 4.16 -4.62 25.11
N ILE A 61 3.99 -5.52 24.15
CA ILE A 61 4.36 -5.25 22.76
C ILE A 61 3.45 -4.12 22.24
N PRO A 62 3.99 -3.01 21.71
CA PRO A 62 3.18 -1.95 21.12
C PRO A 62 2.28 -2.51 20.02
N ARG A 63 0.99 -2.13 20.04
CA ARG A 63 0.03 -2.49 18.99
C ARG A 63 -0.10 -1.34 18.01
N CYS A 64 0.32 -1.57 16.78
CA CYS A 64 0.31 -0.56 15.72
C CYS A 64 0.22 -1.26 14.36
N PRO A 65 -0.50 -0.69 13.39
CA PRO A 65 -0.37 -1.16 12.02
C PRO A 65 0.98 -0.66 11.49
N ASP A 66 1.55 -1.44 10.58
CA ASP A 66 2.78 -1.10 9.87
C ASP A 66 2.42 -1.19 8.40
N LEU A 67 1.94 -0.06 7.85
CA LEU A 67 1.57 -0.02 6.44
C LEU A 67 2.80 0.27 5.61
N GLY A 68 2.96 -0.45 4.50
CA GLY A 68 4.08 -0.20 3.59
C GLY A 68 3.70 -0.38 2.14
N VAL A 69 4.38 0.38 1.27
CA VAL A 69 4.31 0.17 -0.18
C VAL A 69 5.28 -0.95 -0.55
N GLY A 70 4.72 -2.04 -1.07
CA GLY A 70 5.44 -3.26 -1.42
C GLY A 70 5.79 -3.36 -2.90
N THR A 71 5.40 -4.47 -3.52
CA THR A 71 5.71 -4.76 -4.93
C THR A 71 5.28 -3.60 -5.85
N VAL A 72 6.19 -3.10 -6.68
CA VAL A 72 5.93 -2.02 -7.65
C VAL A 72 6.42 -2.43 -9.04
N ALA A 73 5.58 -2.28 -10.06
CA ALA A 73 5.93 -2.57 -11.45
C ALA A 73 5.17 -1.69 -12.43
N PHE A 74 5.84 -1.27 -13.51
CA PHE A 74 5.15 -0.66 -14.66
C PHE A 74 4.21 -1.66 -15.29
N VAL A 75 3.06 -1.16 -15.73
CA VAL A 75 2.10 -1.92 -16.54
C VAL A 75 1.84 -1.16 -17.83
N THR A 76 1.71 -1.90 -18.93
CA THR A 76 1.44 -1.34 -20.26
C THR A 76 -0.05 -1.16 -20.52
N GLU A 77 -0.89 -1.82 -19.73
CA GLU A 77 -2.34 -1.84 -19.86
C GLU A 77 -3.00 -1.82 -18.47
N VAL A 78 -4.13 -1.12 -18.36
CA VAL A 78 -4.95 -1.08 -17.16
C VAL A 78 -6.31 -1.70 -17.51
N PRO A 79 -6.75 -2.79 -16.85
CA PRO A 79 -8.00 -3.45 -17.18
C PRO A 79 -9.20 -2.49 -17.13
N GLY A 80 -9.98 -2.47 -18.21
CA GLY A 80 -11.18 -1.63 -18.32
C GLY A 80 -10.91 -0.16 -18.68
N GLU A 81 -9.66 0.23 -18.94
CA GLU A 81 -9.31 1.59 -19.36
C GLU A 81 -8.77 1.65 -20.79
N ALA A 82 -8.72 2.86 -21.34
CA ALA A 82 -8.11 3.11 -22.65
C ALA A 82 -6.59 2.82 -22.62
N PRO A 83 -5.97 2.49 -23.78
CA PRO A 83 -4.52 2.36 -23.89
C PRO A 83 -3.76 3.60 -23.36
N LEU A 84 -2.51 3.41 -22.93
CA LEU A 84 -1.68 4.50 -22.43
C LEU A 84 -1.31 5.48 -23.56
N GLY A 85 -1.43 6.77 -23.28
CA GLY A 85 -0.96 7.82 -24.17
C GLY A 85 0.57 7.97 -24.21
N PRO A 86 1.12 8.76 -25.15
CA PRO A 86 2.56 8.88 -25.41
C PRO A 86 3.42 9.45 -24.26
N ASN A 87 2.81 10.01 -23.21
CA ASN A 87 3.52 10.48 -22.00
C ASN A 87 2.88 9.93 -20.73
N GLU A 88 2.08 8.87 -20.87
CA GLU A 88 1.35 8.30 -19.77
C GLU A 88 2.05 7.07 -19.26
N ILE A 89 2.05 6.90 -17.95
CA ILE A 89 2.50 5.68 -17.30
C ILE A 89 1.40 5.14 -16.42
N ALA A 90 1.42 3.83 -16.25
CA ALA A 90 0.68 3.14 -15.22
C ALA A 90 1.64 2.28 -14.40
N VAL A 91 1.45 2.32 -13.09
CA VAL A 91 2.28 1.62 -12.11
C VAL A 91 1.37 0.80 -11.22
N SER A 92 1.53 -0.52 -11.28
CA SER A 92 0.93 -1.44 -10.32
C SER A 92 1.67 -1.36 -8.98
N TRP A 93 0.92 -1.48 -7.90
CA TRP A 93 1.42 -1.39 -6.55
C TRP A 93 0.74 -2.37 -5.61
N GLN A 94 1.37 -2.57 -4.45
CA GLN A 94 0.84 -3.33 -3.34
C GLN A 94 0.98 -2.50 -2.06
N VAL A 95 -0.07 -2.40 -1.26
CA VAL A 95 0.02 -1.91 0.13
C VAL A 95 -0.18 -3.10 1.05
N ARG A 96 0.73 -3.29 1.99
CA ARG A 96 0.72 -4.38 2.97
C ARG A 96 0.62 -3.82 4.38
N ASN A 97 0.02 -4.58 5.28
CA ASN A 97 0.08 -4.32 6.72
C ASN A 97 0.97 -5.39 7.37
N ASP A 98 2.22 -5.06 7.63
CA ASP A 98 3.22 -5.92 8.30
C ASP A 98 3.14 -5.80 9.84
N GLY A 99 2.17 -5.02 10.34
CA GLY A 99 2.00 -4.74 11.75
C GLY A 99 1.33 -5.88 12.50
N ASN A 100 1.03 -5.65 13.77
CA ASN A 100 0.40 -6.64 14.64
C ASN A 100 -1.07 -6.29 14.99
N THR A 101 -1.62 -5.27 14.34
CA THR A 101 -3.03 -4.88 14.46
C THR A 101 -3.58 -4.48 13.09
N PRO A 102 -4.89 -4.64 12.84
CA PRO A 102 -5.51 -4.14 11.63
C PRO A 102 -5.36 -2.62 11.51
N PHE A 103 -5.14 -2.17 10.28
CA PHE A 103 -5.36 -0.78 9.92
C PHE A 103 -6.87 -0.52 9.80
N VAL A 104 -7.35 0.61 10.33
CA VAL A 104 -8.74 1.05 10.20
C VAL A 104 -8.76 2.56 9.99
N ALA A 105 -9.47 3.03 8.97
CA ALA A 105 -9.70 4.44 8.70
C ALA A 105 -11.17 4.72 8.39
N PRO A 106 -11.68 5.94 8.68
CA PRO A 106 -13.07 6.29 8.41
C PRO A 106 -13.51 6.10 6.95
N THR A 107 -12.66 6.46 5.99
CA THR A 107 -13.02 6.52 4.56
C THR A 107 -11.87 6.14 3.63
N VAL A 108 -12.17 5.85 2.37
CA VAL A 108 -11.17 5.59 1.31
C VAL A 108 -10.29 6.79 0.98
N ALA A 109 -10.72 8.00 1.35
CA ALA A 109 -9.94 9.21 1.15
C ALA A 109 -8.79 9.34 2.17
N ASP A 110 -8.83 8.59 3.28
CA ASP A 110 -7.86 8.71 4.36
C ASP A 110 -6.51 8.07 4.04
N THR A 111 -6.45 7.21 3.01
CA THR A 111 -5.22 6.59 2.53
C THR A 111 -5.14 6.58 1.02
N SER A 112 -4.01 7.01 0.48
CA SER A 112 -3.79 7.06 -0.97
C SER A 112 -2.35 6.71 -1.33
N VAL A 113 -2.17 6.12 -2.51
CA VAL A 113 -0.85 5.96 -3.12
C VAL A 113 -0.63 7.12 -4.08
N ALA A 114 0.38 7.93 -3.82
CA ALA A 114 0.83 9.00 -4.69
C ALA A 114 2.01 8.55 -5.54
N LEU A 115 1.92 8.79 -6.84
CA LEU A 115 3.04 8.73 -7.77
C LEU A 115 3.77 10.07 -7.75
N GLU A 116 5.06 10.06 -7.41
CA GLU A 116 5.84 11.28 -7.20
C GLU A 116 7.19 11.26 -7.95
N TYR A 117 7.72 12.46 -8.18
CA TYR A 117 9.12 12.71 -8.53
C TYR A 117 9.70 13.79 -7.61
N THR A 118 11.03 13.83 -7.50
CA THR A 118 11.71 14.83 -6.66
C THR A 118 12.31 15.94 -7.51
N THR A 119 12.09 17.18 -7.09
CA THR A 119 12.75 18.40 -7.59
C THR A 119 13.57 19.04 -6.46
N PRO A 120 14.43 20.04 -6.74
CA PRO A 120 15.08 20.82 -5.69
C PRO A 120 14.10 21.51 -4.72
N ALA A 121 12.88 21.83 -5.18
CA ALA A 121 11.83 22.41 -4.35
C ALA A 121 11.07 21.38 -3.49
N GLY A 122 11.35 20.08 -3.68
CA GLY A 122 10.71 18.99 -2.97
C GLY A 122 9.99 18.00 -3.88
N ALA A 123 9.23 17.11 -3.24
CA ALA A 123 8.43 16.11 -3.92
C ALA A 123 7.26 16.75 -4.67
N GLN A 124 7.05 16.32 -5.91
CA GLN A 124 5.96 16.74 -6.77
C GLN A 124 5.11 15.51 -7.11
N ARG A 125 3.79 15.66 -7.02
CA ARG A 125 2.83 14.58 -7.29
C ARG A 125 2.42 14.61 -8.76
N ILE A 126 2.46 13.44 -9.39
CA ILE A 126 1.99 13.21 -10.77
C ILE A 126 0.54 12.74 -10.76
N ALA A 127 0.24 11.77 -9.89
CA ALA A 127 -1.07 11.16 -9.78
C ALA A 127 -1.30 10.61 -8.36
N ILE A 128 -2.56 10.35 -8.04
CA ILE A 128 -2.99 9.79 -6.76
C ILE A 128 -4.11 8.78 -6.99
N ALA A 129 -4.09 7.68 -6.24
CA ALA A 129 -5.14 6.67 -6.25
C ALA A 129 -5.46 6.23 -4.81
N PRO A 130 -6.70 5.80 -4.52
CA PRO A 130 -7.03 5.20 -3.22
C PRO A 130 -6.11 4.01 -2.93
N ALA A 131 -5.54 3.96 -1.72
CA ALA A 131 -4.61 2.88 -1.34
C ALA A 131 -5.35 1.62 -0.89
N ILE A 132 -6.41 1.80 -0.10
CA ILE A 132 -7.16 0.70 0.51
C ILE A 132 -8.65 0.98 0.28
N THR A 133 -9.32 0.04 -0.39
CA THR A 133 -10.75 0.14 -0.73
C THR A 133 -11.59 -0.94 -0.07
N THR A 134 -10.96 -1.89 0.62
CA THR A 134 -11.65 -2.93 1.39
C THR A 134 -12.34 -2.32 2.61
N LEU A 135 -13.63 -2.59 2.74
CA LEU A 135 -14.45 -2.16 3.88
C LEU A 135 -14.66 -3.30 4.87
N ASN A 136 -14.69 -2.97 6.15
CA ASN A 136 -15.11 -3.90 7.21
C ASN A 136 -16.64 -3.89 7.39
N GLU A 137 -17.15 -4.63 8.37
CA GLU A 137 -18.58 -4.75 8.66
C GLU A 137 -19.23 -3.41 9.04
N GLU A 138 -18.45 -2.48 9.61
CA GLU A 138 -18.89 -1.12 9.94
C GLU A 138 -18.77 -0.13 8.77
N GLY A 139 -18.43 -0.59 7.57
CA GLY A 139 -18.26 0.26 6.38
C GLY A 139 -17.02 1.15 6.42
N ARG A 140 -16.07 0.87 7.32
CA ARG A 140 -14.78 1.58 7.43
C ARG A 140 -13.73 0.89 6.59
N VAL A 141 -12.78 1.67 6.09
CA VAL A 141 -11.63 1.11 5.38
C VAL A 141 -10.79 0.29 6.35
N SER A 142 -10.44 -0.93 5.97
CA SER A 142 -9.60 -1.78 6.81
C SER A 142 -8.65 -2.65 6.00
N LEU A 143 -7.46 -2.85 6.58
CA LEU A 143 -6.49 -3.84 6.11
C LEU A 143 -6.00 -4.67 7.30
N ALA A 144 -6.37 -5.95 7.31
CA ALA A 144 -5.97 -6.89 8.35
C ALA A 144 -4.44 -7.06 8.41
N TYR A 145 -3.93 -7.50 9.57
CA TYR A 145 -2.51 -7.82 9.73
C TYR A 145 -2.10 -8.94 8.75
N ASN A 146 -0.88 -8.87 8.20
CA ASN A 146 -0.36 -9.78 7.17
C ASN A 146 -1.19 -9.86 5.88
N HIS A 147 -2.13 -8.93 5.67
CA HIS A 147 -2.87 -8.82 4.41
C HIS A 147 -2.27 -7.73 3.54
N ASN A 148 -2.59 -7.79 2.26
CA ASN A 148 -2.21 -6.79 1.30
C ASN A 148 -3.35 -6.54 0.31
N VAL A 149 -3.34 -5.32 -0.22
CA VAL A 149 -4.20 -4.89 -1.33
C VAL A 149 -3.31 -4.45 -2.48
N ARG A 150 -3.85 -4.52 -3.69
CA ARG A 150 -3.16 -4.14 -4.91
C ARG A 150 -4.00 -3.15 -5.69
N GLY A 151 -3.33 -2.32 -6.46
CA GLY A 151 -3.99 -1.41 -7.38
C GLY A 151 -3.03 -0.90 -8.44
N VAL A 152 -3.50 0.09 -9.19
CA VAL A 152 -2.73 0.76 -10.22
C VAL A 152 -2.89 2.26 -10.01
N VAL A 153 -1.81 3.01 -10.19
CA VAL A 153 -1.85 4.46 -10.33
C VAL A 153 -1.41 4.82 -11.75
N ARG A 154 -2.21 5.65 -12.41
CA ARG A 154 -2.00 6.08 -13.79
C ARG A 154 -1.86 7.60 -13.82
N GLY A 155 -0.93 8.10 -14.62
CA GLY A 155 -0.68 9.54 -14.69
C GLY A 155 0.16 9.96 -15.89
N VAL A 156 0.02 11.22 -16.27
CA VAL A 156 0.80 11.85 -17.34
C VAL A 156 2.10 12.38 -16.77
N ILE A 157 3.23 11.91 -17.29
CA ILE A 157 4.56 12.40 -16.93
C ILE A 157 4.73 13.82 -17.48
N PRO A 158 4.88 14.83 -16.60
CA PRO A 158 5.16 16.17 -17.07
C PRO A 158 6.60 16.25 -17.60
N ALA A 159 6.86 17.18 -18.52
CA ALA A 159 8.14 17.26 -19.24
C ALA A 159 9.33 17.42 -18.29
N GLU A 160 9.16 18.17 -17.20
CA GLU A 160 10.17 18.36 -16.16
C GLU A 160 10.49 17.10 -15.35
N ALA A 161 9.60 16.10 -15.36
CA ALA A 161 9.81 14.80 -14.71
C ALA A 161 10.48 13.78 -15.64
N ALA A 162 10.63 14.08 -16.94
CA ALA A 162 11.29 13.19 -17.90
C ALA A 162 12.73 12.87 -17.45
N GLY A 163 13.07 11.59 -17.43
CA GLY A 163 14.39 11.10 -16.99
C GLY A 163 14.64 11.15 -15.47
N ARG A 164 13.70 11.64 -14.67
CA ARG A 164 13.82 11.64 -13.19
C ARG A 164 13.49 10.26 -12.61
N ARG A 165 13.96 10.04 -11.37
CA ARG A 165 13.53 8.89 -10.58
C ARG A 165 12.13 9.14 -10.05
N LEU A 166 11.24 8.19 -10.33
CA LEU A 166 9.89 8.16 -9.80
C LEU A 166 9.85 7.30 -8.54
N ARG A 167 8.87 7.57 -7.68
CA ARG A 167 8.58 6.78 -6.49
C ARG A 167 7.08 6.73 -6.24
N LEU A 168 6.65 5.69 -5.53
CA LEU A 168 5.34 5.67 -4.89
C LEU A 168 5.49 6.06 -3.43
N ARG A 169 4.48 6.74 -2.91
CA ARG A 169 4.37 7.10 -1.50
C ARG A 169 2.97 6.82 -1.00
N LEU A 170 2.86 6.12 0.14
CA LEU A 170 1.63 6.07 0.90
C LEU A 170 1.42 7.43 1.59
N VAL A 171 0.26 8.02 1.35
CA VAL A 171 -0.14 9.34 1.82
C VAL A 171 -1.37 9.17 2.69
N TYR A 172 -1.34 9.81 3.85
CA TYR A 172 -2.46 9.88 4.79
C TYR A 172 -3.16 11.23 4.65
N ALA A 173 -4.50 11.27 4.76
CA ALA A 173 -5.25 12.52 4.69
C ALA A 173 -4.83 13.53 5.78
N SER A 174 -4.24 13.05 6.87
CA SER A 174 -3.72 13.86 7.97
C SER A 174 -2.29 14.37 7.75
N GLU A 175 -1.70 14.27 6.55
CA GLU A 175 -0.40 14.89 6.27
C GLU A 175 -0.46 16.42 6.49
N GLY A 176 -0.06 16.87 7.68
CA GLY A 176 -0.13 18.25 8.16
C GLY A 176 -0.75 18.40 9.56
N SER A 177 -1.56 17.43 9.99
CA SER A 177 -2.02 17.30 11.37
C SER A 177 -1.64 15.90 11.89
N ARG A 178 -0.74 15.83 12.88
CA ARG A 178 -0.32 14.57 13.52
C ARG A 178 -1.46 13.78 14.21
N SER A 179 -2.71 14.16 14.00
CA SER A 179 -3.89 13.53 14.59
C SER A 179 -4.45 12.46 13.64
N GLY A 180 -4.20 11.19 13.94
CA GLY A 180 -5.29 10.23 13.88
C GLY A 180 -5.01 8.84 13.31
N ILE A 181 -3.99 8.68 12.44
CA ILE A 181 -3.73 7.38 11.83
C ILE A 181 -2.39 6.85 12.35
N PRO A 182 -2.40 5.95 13.36
CA PRO A 182 -1.16 5.37 13.86
C PRO A 182 -0.57 4.47 12.79
N ASP A 183 0.67 4.71 12.37
CA ASP A 183 1.51 3.83 11.54
C ASP A 183 2.88 3.78 12.22
N CYS A 184 3.35 2.59 12.59
CA CYS A 184 4.58 2.50 13.37
C CYS A 184 5.87 2.50 12.58
N ASN A 185 5.79 2.48 11.24
CA ASN A 185 6.99 2.48 10.41
C ASN A 185 6.78 3.29 9.14
N GLU A 186 6.79 4.62 9.26
CA GLU A 186 6.59 5.48 8.09
C GLU A 186 7.71 5.37 7.02
N LEU A 187 8.82 4.68 7.31
CA LEU A 187 9.95 4.55 6.39
C LEU A 187 9.66 3.59 5.22
N ASN A 188 8.75 2.63 5.38
CA ASN A 188 8.35 1.72 4.30
C ASN A 188 7.19 2.27 3.46
N ASN A 189 6.71 3.49 3.76
CA ASN A 189 5.68 4.18 2.97
C ASN A 189 6.20 4.67 1.63
N ILE A 190 7.52 4.64 1.38
CA ILE A 190 8.12 5.10 0.13
C ILE A 190 8.75 3.91 -0.59
N ALA A 191 8.29 3.65 -1.81
CA ALA A 191 8.86 2.63 -2.69
C ALA A 191 9.44 3.28 -3.96
N PRO A 192 10.76 3.16 -4.23
CA PRO A 192 11.32 3.61 -5.48
C PRO A 192 10.76 2.77 -6.63
N ILE A 193 10.39 3.43 -7.74
CA ILE A 193 9.99 2.71 -8.95
C ILE A 193 11.28 2.31 -9.68
N PRO A 194 11.45 1.02 -10.07
CA PRO A 194 12.57 0.60 -10.89
C PRO A 194 12.66 1.48 -12.13
N ARG A 195 13.86 1.81 -12.63
CA ARG A 195 13.93 2.51 -13.91
C ARG A 195 13.36 1.61 -15.01
N LEU A 196 12.59 2.19 -15.93
CA LEU A 196 12.29 1.50 -17.18
C LEU A 196 13.62 1.07 -17.81
N PRO A 197 13.75 -0.18 -18.28
CA PRO A 197 14.88 -0.52 -19.14
C PRO A 197 14.88 0.47 -20.30
N ALA A 198 16.04 1.09 -20.56
CA ALA A 198 16.16 2.02 -21.66
C ALA A 198 15.71 1.29 -22.93
N VAL A 199 14.64 1.79 -23.56
CA VAL A 199 14.20 1.28 -24.85
C VAL A 199 15.37 1.56 -25.79
N THR A 200 16.10 0.51 -26.16
CA THR A 200 17.18 0.65 -27.13
C THR A 200 16.51 1.07 -28.43
N PRO A 201 16.82 2.25 -28.99
CA PRO A 201 16.20 2.66 -30.24
C PRO A 201 16.48 1.58 -31.27
N VAL A 202 15.42 0.98 -31.82
CA VAL A 202 15.54 0.05 -32.94
C VAL A 202 16.19 0.84 -34.06
N SER A 203 17.45 0.53 -34.36
CA SER A 203 18.16 1.15 -35.45
C SER A 203 17.46 0.70 -36.73
N VAL A 204 16.65 1.58 -37.32
CA VAL A 204 16.04 1.31 -38.63
C VAL A 204 17.20 1.16 -39.62
N PRO A 205 17.38 0.00 -40.26
CA PRO A 205 18.44 -0.16 -41.24
C PRO A 205 18.22 0.86 -42.35
N ALA A 206 19.27 1.62 -42.67
CA ALA A 206 19.22 2.61 -43.74
C ALA A 206 18.74 1.95 -45.03
N PRO A 207 17.83 2.58 -45.80
CA PRO A 207 17.40 2.03 -47.07
C PRO A 207 18.64 1.89 -47.96
N SER A 208 18.95 0.64 -48.30
CA SER A 208 20.02 0.30 -49.24
C SER A 208 19.67 0.91 -50.59
N GLY A 209 20.29 2.06 -50.88
CA GLY A 209 20.17 2.72 -52.17
C GLY A 209 20.65 1.77 -53.26
N GLN A 210 19.73 1.34 -54.11
CA GLN A 210 20.06 0.76 -55.40
C GLN A 210 20.69 1.86 -56.25
N ARG A 211 21.94 1.64 -56.68
CA ARG A 211 22.58 2.37 -57.77
C ARG A 211 22.39 1.59 -59.07
#